data_AF-A0A0V1Q6A4-F1
#
_entry.id   AF-A0A0V1Q6A4-F1
#
_cell.length_a   1.000
_cell.length_b   1.000
_cell.length_c   1.000
_cell.angle_alpha   90.00
_cell.angle_beta   90.00
_cell.angle_gamma   90.00
#
_symmetry.space_group_name_H-M   'P 1'
#
loop_
_entity.id
_entity.type
_entity.pdbx_description
1 polymer ?
#
loop_
_entity_poly.entity_id
_entity_poly.type
_entity_poly.pdbx_seq_one_letter_code
_entity_poly.pdbx_strand_id
1 'polypeptide(L)' 'MSNMVLSARDHGRPHVHWDDSANARFSSCVPWTKVNDNYTYINVQKQVEGPASLLSFWKECLKLRNLTKIYLFTDF' A
#
# COMPACT_ATOMS: atom_id res chain seq x y z
N MET A 1 -25.70 -14.52 3.18
CA MET A 1 -24.32 -14.53 3.72
C MET A 1 -23.27 -13.95 2.77
N SER A 2 -23.58 -13.61 1.51
CA SER A 2 -22.60 -13.13 0.52
C SER A 2 -21.99 -11.75 0.81
N ASN A 3 -22.71 -10.83 1.46
CA ASN A 3 -22.25 -9.45 1.62
C ASN A 3 -21.30 -9.22 2.83
N MET A 4 -21.19 -10.21 3.72
CA MET A 4 -20.39 -10.09 4.94
C MET A 4 -18.89 -10.15 4.67
N VAL A 5 -18.46 -10.93 3.67
CA VAL A 5 -17.05 -11.01 3.27
C VAL A 5 -16.62 -9.69 2.63
N LEU A 6 -17.41 -9.13 1.71
CA LEU A 6 -17.08 -7.89 1.02
C LEU A 6 -16.91 -6.69 1.97
N SER A 7 -17.69 -6.65 3.04
CA SER A 7 -17.65 -5.60 4.08
C SER A 7 -16.74 -5.94 5.26
N ALA A 8 -16.01 -7.05 5.21
CA ALA A 8 -15.14 -7.48 6.30
C ALA A 8 -14.01 -6.47 6.54
N ARG A 9 -13.78 -6.16 7.82
CA ARG A 9 -12.72 -5.23 8.26
C ARG A 9 -11.31 -5.67 7.86
N ASP A 10 -11.11 -6.97 7.68
CA ASP A 10 -9.80 -7.53 7.39
C ASP A 10 -9.31 -7.19 5.98
N HIS A 11 -10.19 -6.76 5.07
CA HIS A 11 -9.79 -6.15 3.80
C HIS A 11 -8.97 -4.86 3.97
N GLY A 12 -9.15 -4.14 5.08
CA GLY A 12 -8.36 -2.95 5.43
C GLY A 12 -7.15 -3.25 6.32
N ARG A 13 -6.88 -4.52 6.63
CA ARG A 13 -5.78 -4.97 7.50
C ARG A 13 -4.80 -5.96 6.83
N PRO A 14 -4.62 -5.98 5.50
CA PRO A 14 -3.62 -6.85 4.92
C PRO A 14 -2.23 -6.45 5.40
N HIS A 15 -1.36 -7.45 5.51
CA HIS A 15 0.06 -7.24 5.74
C HIS A 15 0.66 -6.35 4.66
N VAL A 16 1.63 -5.51 5.01
CA VAL A 16 2.39 -4.74 4.01
C VAL A 16 3.18 -5.72 3.14
N HIS A 17 3.09 -5.58 1.83
CA HIS A 17 3.87 -6.35 0.87
C HIS A 17 5.19 -5.65 0.59
N TRP A 18 6.28 -6.05 1.25
CA TRP A 18 7.59 -5.41 1.08
C TRP A 18 8.25 -5.83 -0.23
N ASP A 19 8.29 -7.12 -0.52
CA ASP A 19 8.81 -7.68 -1.78
C ASP A 19 8.01 -8.93 -2.21
N ASP A 20 8.52 -9.66 -3.20
CA ASP A 20 7.93 -10.90 -3.75
C ASP A 20 8.47 -12.19 -3.10
N SER A 21 9.22 -12.08 -2.00
CA SER A 21 9.68 -13.24 -1.23
C SER A 21 8.60 -13.78 -0.28
N ALA A 22 8.90 -14.88 0.42
CA ALA A 22 7.95 -15.54 1.30
C ALA A 22 7.25 -14.57 2.26
N ASN A 23 5.92 -14.70 2.40
CA ASN A 23 5.07 -13.80 3.18
C ASN A 23 5.19 -12.31 2.82
N ALA A 24 5.54 -12.01 1.55
CA ALA A 24 5.85 -10.66 1.08
C ALA A 24 6.92 -9.94 1.92
N ARG A 25 7.82 -10.70 2.56
CA ARG A 25 8.79 -10.26 3.56
C ARG A 25 8.22 -9.50 4.75
N PHE A 26 6.91 -9.61 4.99
CA PHE A 26 6.30 -9.09 6.20
C PHE A 26 6.82 -9.82 7.46
N SER A 27 7.06 -11.13 7.36
CA SER A 27 7.48 -11.98 8.47
C SER A 27 8.28 -13.18 7.97
N SER A 28 9.31 -13.57 8.73
CA SER A 28 10.05 -14.82 8.51
C SER A 28 9.28 -16.07 8.96
N CYS A 29 8.28 -15.90 9.83
CA CYS A 29 7.40 -16.95 10.32
C CYS A 29 6.01 -16.85 9.66
N VAL A 30 5.15 -17.85 9.88
CA VAL A 30 3.75 -17.84 9.44
C VAL A 30 3.01 -16.64 10.04
N PRO A 31 2.49 -15.70 9.23
CA PRO A 31 1.75 -14.55 9.74
C PRO A 31 0.40 -14.97 10.33
N TRP A 32 -0.16 -14.12 11.20
CA TRP A 32 -1.43 -14.38 11.89
C TRP A 32 -2.65 -14.37 10.96
N THR A 33 -2.51 -13.87 9.73
CA THR A 33 -3.49 -14.00 8.64
C THR A 33 -2.79 -14.25 7.30
N LYS A 34 -3.53 -14.74 6.31
CA LYS A 34 -2.99 -15.02 4.98
C LYS A 34 -2.57 -13.71 4.30
N VAL A 35 -1.36 -13.68 3.74
CA VAL A 35 -0.91 -12.60 2.85
C VAL A 35 -1.65 -12.70 1.52
N ASN A 36 -2.06 -11.56 0.96
CA ASN A 36 -2.79 -11.56 -0.31
C ASN A 36 -1.89 -12.06 -1.45
N ASP A 37 -2.38 -13.01 -2.24
CA ASP A 37 -1.63 -13.70 -3.31
C ASP A 37 -1.03 -12.74 -4.36
N ASN A 38 -1.54 -11.51 -4.46
CA ASN A 38 -1.04 -10.49 -5.36
C ASN A 38 0.30 -9.83 -4.95
N TYR A 39 0.87 -10.17 -3.79
CA TYR A 39 2.12 -9.59 -3.31
C TYR A 39 3.30 -9.79 -4.28
N THR A 40 3.25 -10.83 -5.11
CA THR A 40 4.28 -11.11 -6.12
C THR A 40 4.36 -10.04 -7.20
N TYR A 41 3.31 -9.24 -7.44
CA TYR A 41 3.32 -8.16 -8.44
C TYR A 41 2.90 -6.79 -7.87
N ILE A 42 2.21 -6.74 -6.74
CA ILE A 42 1.94 -5.50 -5.98
C ILE A 42 2.71 -5.54 -4.67
N ASN A 43 3.91 -4.95 -4.68
CA ASN A 43 4.77 -4.79 -3.49
C ASN A 43 5.61 -3.51 -3.55
N VAL A 44 6.17 -3.12 -2.40
CA VAL A 44 6.94 -1.90 -2.24
C VAL A 44 8.19 -1.91 -3.13
N GLN A 45 8.92 -3.01 -3.21
CA GLN A 45 10.13 -3.10 -4.05
C GLN A 45 9.83 -2.70 -5.51
N LYS A 46 8.84 -3.34 -6.15
CA LYS A 46 8.44 -3.05 -7.53
C LYS A 46 7.92 -1.62 -7.70
N GLN A 47 7.21 -1.11 -6.69
CA GLN A 47 6.68 0.25 -6.71
C GLN A 47 7.79 1.31 -6.54
N VAL A 48 8.85 1.02 -5.79
CA VAL A 48 10.00 1.93 -5.65
C VAL A 48 10.82 1.99 -6.95
N GLU A 49 10.98 0.86 -7.63
CA GLU A 49 11.72 0.76 -8.89
C GLU A 49 10.95 1.36 -10.07
N GLY A 50 9.61 1.33 -10.03
CA GLY A 50 8.75 1.85 -11.10
C GLY A 50 8.61 3.38 -11.08
N PRO A 51 9.14 4.14 -12.06
CA PRO A 51 8.97 5.60 -12.11
C PRO A 51 7.50 6.01 -12.36
N ALA A 52 6.72 5.18 -13.05
CA ALA A 52 5.28 5.37 -13.28
C ALA A 52 4.40 4.58 -12.28
N SER A 53 4.96 4.16 -11.14
CA SER A 53 4.21 3.42 -10.13
C SER A 53 3.25 4.33 -9.34
N LEU A 54 2.28 3.71 -8.66
CA LEU A 54 1.37 4.43 -7.79
C LEU A 54 2.12 5.09 -6.62
N LEU A 55 3.14 4.42 -6.07
CA LEU A 55 3.99 5.00 -5.03
C LEU A 55 4.75 6.24 -5.54
N SER A 56 5.30 6.17 -6.76
CA SER A 56 6.01 7.29 -7.38
C SER A 56 5.06 8.47 -7.63
N PHE A 57 3.85 8.21 -8.14
CA PHE A 57 2.82 9.23 -8.26
C PHE A 57 2.51 9.93 -6.92
N TRP A 58 2.28 9.17 -5.85
CA TRP A 58 2.02 9.75 -4.53
C TRP A 58 3.20 10.53 -3.96
N LYS A 59 4.44 10.07 -4.20
CA LYS A 59 5.65 10.83 -3.83
C LYS A 59 5.66 12.20 -4.52
N GLU A 60 5.32 12.27 -5.81
CA GLU A 60 5.22 13.55 -6.52
C GLU A 60 4.07 14.42 -5.98
N CYS A 61 2.90 13.85 -5.71
CA CYS A 61 1.80 14.59 -5.07
C CYS A 61 2.18 15.17 -3.71
N LEU A 62 2.90 14.41 -2.88
CA LEU A 62 3.38 14.88 -1.58
C LEU A 62 4.45 15.96 -1.70
N LYS A 63 5.34 15.87 -2.70
CA LYS A 63 6.30 16.95 -3.01
C LYS A 63 5.54 18.23 -3.38
N LEU A 64 4.55 18.14 -4.27
CA LEU A 64 3.72 19.28 -4.66
C LEU A 64 3.00 19.88 -3.45
N ARG A 65 2.34 19.07 -2.63
CA ARG A 65 1.70 19.51 -1.37
C ARG A 65 2.66 20.26 -0.44
N ASN A 66 3.89 19.77 -0.32
CA ASN A 66 4.90 20.39 0.55
C ASN A 66 5.45 21.72 -0.02
N LEU A 67 5.46 21.88 -1.34
CA LEU A 67 5.81 23.15 -2.00
C LEU A 67 4.68 24.17 -1.87
N THR A 68 3.43 23.71 -1.91
CA THR A 68 2.25 24.56 -1.96
C THR A 68 1.62 24.76 -0.58
N LYS A 69 2.43 24.98 0.47
CA LYS A 69 1.99 25.17 1.88
C LYS A 69 0.83 26.15 2.06
N ILE A 70 0.62 27.05 1.09
CA ILE A 70 -0.54 27.94 0.99
C ILE A 70 -1.87 27.17 1.07
N TYR A 71 -2.04 26.01 0.44
CA TYR A 71 -3.32 25.28 0.44
C TYR A 71 -3.57 24.40 1.67
N LEU A 72 -2.66 24.37 2.65
CA LEU A 72 -2.85 23.59 3.89
C LEU A 72 -3.66 24.34 4.94
N PHE A 73 -3.75 25.67 4.84
CA PHE A 73 -4.33 26.55 5.86
C PHE A 73 -5.33 27.56 5.29
N THR A 74 -5.57 27.58 3.98
CA THR A 74 -6.61 28.41 3.38
C THR A 74 -7.93 27.69 3.46
N ASP A 75 -8.94 28.34 4.04
CA ASP A 75 -10.28 27.80 4.23
C ASP A 75 -10.90 27.30 2.91
N PHE A 76 -11.49 26.11 2.96
CA PHE A 76 -12.41 25.58 1.94
C PHE A 76 -13.85 25.87 2.35
#